data_AF-A0A090L9Z9-F1
#
_entry.id   AF-A0A090L9Z9-F1
#
_cell.length_a   1.000
_cell.length_b   1.000
_cell.length_c   1.000
_cell.angle_alpha   90.00
_cell.angle_beta   90.00
_cell.angle_gamma   90.00
#
_symmetry.space_group_name_H-M   'P 1'
#
loop_
_entity.id
_entity.type
_entity.pdbx_description
1 polymer ?
#
loop_
_entity_poly.entity_id
_entity_poly.type
_entity_poly.pdbx_seq_one_letter_code
_entity_poly.pdbx_strand_id
1 'polypeptide(L)'
;MEFLWSLLLLYSFITLLFANCNVQKYYTLQGEETIYPSTSSKCGNASDNCATFISNIPEVFSGQYQDCSSNIFDFITKSLYSIRPDLKMKLEESKFIINAMNNCKNNSISTTSGFLFPGNYTIYLSCSADGTNPSIDGAPNIPPLSGTKQLQSCSLGNGNNILCKEGYCSFFEYSINDTSTASTITGKYYGCPNGLYNSMSDLLEPNSNSGVTSGDLKNLSNSCSTKKSQLLCGSNNKYQYFYFINCNVDGKEVVKDIPDLPPPIVSKGGKTCPYEVSGYFANKTSQNENKTINCSENYCAYVEAKFINLNGTYYGCPSEMNNVLNEINTETKGALNGTINDFLQKCEKKQYKMINIINVVTVYMDCYVGKKPDMSGNSSSATRITILSFTILITYFLSFF
;
A
#
# COMPACT_ATOMS: atom_id res chain seq x y z
N MET A 1 -6.67 -64.71 35.57
CA MET A 1 -6.72 -63.44 36.34
C MET A 1 -5.60 -62.49 35.90
N GLU A 2 -4.38 -62.99 35.68
CA GLU A 2 -3.23 -62.20 35.19
C GLU A 2 -3.45 -61.50 33.84
N PHE A 3 -4.07 -62.18 32.87
CA PHE A 3 -4.34 -61.59 31.54
C PHE A 3 -5.27 -60.36 31.59
N LEU A 4 -6.24 -60.37 32.52
CA LEU A 4 -7.18 -59.26 32.70
C LEU A 4 -6.50 -58.05 33.36
N TRP A 5 -5.55 -58.30 34.25
CA TRP A 5 -4.71 -57.28 34.88
C TRP A 5 -3.75 -56.64 33.87
N SER A 6 -3.15 -57.41 32.98
CA SER A 6 -2.32 -56.88 31.90
C SER A 6 -3.13 -56.03 30.92
N LEU A 7 -4.36 -56.42 30.59
CA LEU A 7 -5.28 -55.62 29.76
C LEU A 7 -5.70 -54.32 30.44
N LEU A 8 -6.00 -54.36 31.75
CA LEU A 8 -6.33 -53.17 32.54
C LEU A 8 -5.13 -52.20 32.68
N LEU A 9 -3.94 -52.72 32.91
CA LEU A 9 -2.71 -51.92 32.95
C LEU A 9 -2.42 -51.30 31.59
N LEU A 10 -2.50 -52.08 30.50
CA LEU A 10 -2.32 -51.56 29.14
C LEU A 10 -3.32 -50.46 28.81
N TYR A 11 -4.60 -50.64 29.19
CA TYR A 11 -5.65 -49.64 28.99
C TYR A 11 -5.39 -48.37 29.80
N SER A 12 -4.94 -48.50 31.06
CA SER A 12 -4.59 -47.34 31.90
C SER A 12 -3.37 -46.57 31.38
N PHE A 13 -2.36 -47.26 30.83
CA PHE A 13 -1.21 -46.64 30.19
C PHE A 13 -1.59 -45.90 28.91
N ILE A 14 -2.50 -46.43 28.11
CA ILE A 14 -2.99 -45.77 26.89
C ILE A 14 -3.71 -44.46 27.22
N THR A 15 -4.47 -44.40 28.32
CA THR A 15 -5.17 -43.17 28.73
C THR A 15 -4.24 -42.07 29.28
N LEU A 16 -3.01 -42.42 29.68
CA LEU A 16 -1.98 -41.48 30.16
C LEU A 16 -1.13 -40.89 29.03
N LEU A 17 -1.31 -41.33 27.79
CA LEU A 17 -0.51 -40.85 26.66
C LEU A 17 -1.05 -39.57 26.04
N PHE A 18 -2.28 -39.16 26.32
CA PHE A 18 -2.89 -38.00 25.68
C PHE A 18 -2.78 -36.75 26.55
N ALA A 19 -2.18 -35.70 25.98
CA ALA A 19 -2.10 -34.41 26.64
C ALA A 19 -3.49 -33.82 26.91
N ASN A 20 -3.67 -33.13 28.03
CA ASN A 20 -4.81 -32.34 28.41
C ASN A 20 -4.44 -30.86 28.40
N CYS A 21 -5.10 -30.09 27.54
CA CYS A 21 -4.87 -28.66 27.42
C CYS A 21 -6.14 -27.88 27.72
N ASN A 22 -5.97 -26.70 28.31
CA ASN A 22 -7.06 -25.75 28.42
C ASN A 22 -7.28 -25.11 27.05
N VAL A 23 -8.47 -25.27 26.51
CA VAL A 23 -8.93 -24.65 25.27
C VAL A 23 -9.60 -23.33 25.61
N GLN A 24 -9.12 -22.24 25.02
CA GLN A 24 -9.70 -20.91 25.19
C GLN A 24 -9.63 -20.17 23.87
N LYS A 25 -10.73 -19.54 23.45
CA LYS A 25 -10.77 -18.75 22.21
C LYS A 25 -11.32 -17.37 22.55
N TYR A 26 -10.56 -16.34 22.22
CA TYR A 26 -10.95 -14.96 22.40
C TYR A 26 -10.37 -14.13 21.25
N TYR A 27 -11.02 -14.20 20.09
CA TYR A 27 -10.53 -13.54 18.88
C TYR A 27 -11.66 -13.11 17.95
N THR A 28 -11.31 -12.21 17.04
CA THR A 28 -12.11 -11.90 15.84
C THR A 28 -11.42 -12.49 14.61
N LEU A 29 -12.15 -13.25 13.78
CA LEU A 29 -11.69 -13.79 12.50
C LEU A 29 -12.58 -13.27 11.37
N GLN A 30 -12.01 -12.50 10.43
CA GLN A 30 -12.74 -11.81 9.35
C GLN A 30 -13.96 -11.04 9.85
N GLY A 31 -13.88 -10.38 11.01
CA GLY A 31 -14.99 -9.64 11.60
C GLY A 31 -15.97 -10.48 12.42
N GLU A 32 -15.83 -11.81 12.50
CA GLU A 32 -16.65 -12.68 13.33
C GLU A 32 -15.99 -12.92 14.69
N GLU A 33 -16.69 -12.60 15.78
CA GLU A 33 -16.18 -12.80 17.15
C GLU A 33 -16.38 -14.24 17.61
N THR A 34 -15.32 -14.81 18.18
CA THR A 34 -15.34 -16.12 18.84
C THR A 34 -14.89 -15.95 20.28
N ILE A 35 -15.84 -16.16 21.20
CA ILE A 35 -15.60 -16.21 22.64
C ILE A 35 -15.95 -17.62 23.12
N TYR A 36 -14.93 -18.36 23.50
CA TYR A 36 -15.04 -19.67 24.11
C TYR A 36 -14.29 -19.66 25.44
N PRO A 37 -14.98 -19.79 26.58
CA PRO A 37 -14.35 -19.76 27.89
C PRO A 37 -13.41 -20.97 28.04
N SER A 38 -12.47 -20.87 28.99
CA SER A 38 -11.49 -21.91 29.22
C SER A 38 -12.16 -23.23 29.63
N THR A 39 -11.94 -24.29 28.85
CA THR A 39 -12.36 -25.66 29.19
C THR A 39 -11.20 -26.62 28.98
N SER A 40 -11.08 -27.64 29.83
CA SER A 40 -10.05 -28.68 29.66
C SER A 40 -10.47 -29.65 28.54
N SER A 41 -9.57 -29.93 27.61
CA SER A 41 -9.79 -30.85 26.50
C SER A 41 -8.59 -31.78 26.29
N LYS A 42 -8.86 -33.02 25.90
CA LYS A 42 -7.83 -33.99 25.50
C LYS A 42 -7.36 -33.71 24.07
N CYS A 43 -6.05 -33.67 23.88
CA CYS A 43 -5.43 -33.60 22.57
C CYS A 43 -5.60 -34.93 21.83
N GLY A 44 -5.80 -34.84 20.50
CA GLY A 44 -5.93 -36.02 19.64
C GLY A 44 -4.61 -36.75 19.43
N ASN A 45 -3.47 -36.09 19.68
CA ASN A 45 -2.13 -36.64 19.51
C ASN A 45 -1.38 -36.63 20.85
N ALA A 46 -0.75 -37.76 21.17
CA ALA A 46 0.06 -37.94 22.37
C ALA A 46 1.32 -37.05 22.41
N SER A 47 1.77 -36.58 21.25
CA SER A 47 2.93 -35.69 21.10
C SER A 47 2.58 -34.20 21.09
N ASP A 48 1.29 -33.85 21.25
CA ASP A 48 0.89 -32.45 21.31
C ASP A 48 1.27 -31.81 22.64
N ASN A 49 1.74 -30.57 22.54
CA ASN A 49 1.89 -29.66 23.67
C ASN A 49 0.69 -28.70 23.70
N CYS A 50 0.47 -28.06 24.85
CA CYS A 50 -0.48 -26.96 24.91
C CYS A 50 0.13 -25.75 24.25
N ALA A 51 -0.63 -25.04 23.43
CA ALA A 51 -0.15 -23.91 22.65
C ALA A 51 -1.10 -22.72 22.75
N THR A 52 -0.53 -21.52 22.89
CA THR A 52 -1.24 -20.25 22.86
C THR A 52 -0.75 -19.43 21.69
N PHE A 53 -1.66 -19.07 20.80
CA PHE A 53 -1.47 -18.20 19.65
C PHE A 53 -2.11 -16.84 19.95
N ILE A 54 -1.30 -15.79 19.99
CA ILE A 54 -1.74 -14.40 20.13
C ILE A 54 -1.28 -13.67 18.89
N SER A 55 -2.20 -13.01 18.20
CA SER A 55 -1.86 -12.37 16.94
C SER A 55 -2.76 -11.19 16.64
N ASN A 56 -2.20 -10.25 15.89
CA ASN A 56 -2.90 -9.16 15.24
C ASN A 56 -2.49 -9.17 13.77
N ILE A 57 -3.38 -9.65 12.91
CA ILE A 57 -3.28 -9.68 11.46
C ILE A 57 -4.38 -8.77 10.92
N PRO A 58 -4.00 -7.61 10.36
CA PRO A 58 -4.94 -6.60 9.91
C PRO A 58 -6.08 -7.16 9.05
N GLU A 59 -7.31 -6.83 9.41
CA GLU A 59 -8.55 -7.20 8.70
C GLU A 59 -8.83 -8.71 8.61
N VAL A 60 -8.06 -9.54 9.32
CA VAL A 60 -8.12 -11.01 9.23
C VAL A 60 -8.29 -11.63 10.61
N PHE A 61 -7.35 -11.43 11.54
CA PHE A 61 -7.35 -12.07 12.85
C PHE A 61 -6.86 -11.11 13.92
N SER A 62 -7.57 -10.96 15.02
CA SER A 62 -7.06 -10.25 16.20
C SER A 62 -7.55 -10.94 17.45
N GLY A 63 -6.62 -11.40 18.30
CA GLY A 63 -6.98 -12.02 19.57
C GLY A 63 -6.04 -13.13 20.02
N GLN A 64 -6.59 -14.01 20.86
CA GLN A 64 -5.92 -15.16 21.47
C GLN A 64 -6.67 -16.45 21.14
N TYR A 65 -5.92 -17.49 20.80
CA TYR A 65 -6.40 -18.85 20.65
C TYR A 65 -5.44 -19.81 21.38
N GLN A 66 -5.92 -20.47 22.42
CA GLN A 66 -5.23 -21.52 23.13
C GLN A 66 -5.89 -22.89 22.87
N ASP A 67 -5.08 -23.88 22.50
CA ASP A 67 -5.51 -25.26 22.21
C ASP A 67 -4.29 -26.20 22.19
N CYS A 68 -4.48 -27.46 21.81
CA CYS A 68 -3.41 -28.37 21.43
C CYS A 68 -2.60 -27.82 20.24
N SER A 69 -1.29 -28.05 20.23
CA SER A 69 -0.38 -27.52 19.21
C SER A 69 -0.82 -27.85 17.78
N SER A 70 -1.24 -29.09 17.51
CA SER A 70 -1.77 -29.51 16.21
C SER A 70 -2.94 -28.63 15.74
N ASN A 71 -3.91 -28.33 16.61
CA ASN A 71 -5.07 -27.49 16.30
C ASN A 71 -4.67 -26.04 15.99
N ILE A 72 -3.68 -25.50 16.71
CA ILE A 72 -3.16 -24.15 16.44
C ILE A 72 -2.46 -24.10 15.08
N PHE A 73 -1.60 -25.05 14.76
CA PHE A 73 -0.91 -25.07 13.47
C PHE A 73 -1.88 -25.35 12.30
N ASP A 74 -2.87 -26.20 12.50
CA ASP A 74 -3.96 -26.41 11.54
C ASP A 74 -4.78 -25.14 11.33
N PHE A 75 -5.08 -24.39 12.40
CA PHE A 75 -5.77 -23.11 12.28
C PHE A 75 -4.98 -22.10 11.45
N ILE A 76 -3.68 -21.94 11.73
CA ILE A 76 -2.82 -21.03 10.97
C ILE A 76 -2.76 -21.46 9.49
N THR A 77 -2.51 -22.74 9.22
CA THR A 77 -2.26 -23.23 7.86
C THR A 77 -3.52 -23.42 7.02
N LYS A 78 -4.67 -23.73 7.63
CA LYS A 78 -5.94 -23.96 6.91
C LYS A 78 -6.85 -22.74 6.92
N SER A 79 -6.87 -21.98 8.01
CA SER A 79 -7.77 -20.82 8.14
C SER A 79 -7.08 -19.53 7.70
N LEU A 80 -5.92 -19.20 8.27
CA LEU A 80 -5.29 -17.90 7.98
C LEU A 80 -4.70 -17.85 6.56
N TYR A 81 -4.05 -18.92 6.11
CA TYR A 81 -3.45 -18.96 4.76
C TYR A 81 -4.47 -18.94 3.63
N SER A 82 -5.66 -19.53 3.84
CA SER A 82 -6.70 -19.54 2.81
C SER A 82 -7.32 -18.15 2.62
N ILE A 83 -7.38 -17.35 3.69
CA ILE A 83 -7.85 -15.97 3.64
C ILE A 83 -6.77 -15.03 3.07
N ARG A 84 -5.50 -15.25 3.47
CA ARG A 84 -4.35 -14.40 3.13
C ARG A 84 -3.18 -15.22 2.55
N PRO A 85 -3.15 -15.44 1.23
CA PRO A 85 -2.01 -16.07 0.57
C PRO A 85 -0.69 -15.31 0.73
N ASP A 86 -0.74 -13.98 0.85
CA ASP A 86 0.43 -13.13 1.09
C ASP A 86 1.05 -13.34 2.49
N LEU A 87 0.22 -13.58 3.52
CA LEU A 87 0.70 -14.02 4.83
C LEU A 87 1.44 -15.35 4.73
N LYS A 88 0.90 -16.33 3.97
CA LYS A 88 1.55 -17.62 3.75
C LYS A 88 2.96 -17.44 3.20
N MET A 89 3.10 -16.65 2.13
CA MET A 89 4.41 -16.38 1.52
C MET A 89 5.41 -15.82 2.54
N LYS A 90 4.98 -14.87 3.38
CA LYS A 90 5.86 -14.27 4.40
C LYS A 90 6.28 -15.24 5.50
N LEU A 91 5.37 -16.10 5.96
CA LEU A 91 5.70 -17.10 6.97
C LEU A 91 6.55 -18.25 6.40
N GLU A 92 6.40 -18.58 5.12
CA GLU A 92 7.24 -19.57 4.43
C GLU A 92 8.65 -19.02 4.16
N GLU A 93 8.77 -17.77 3.70
CA GLU A 93 10.05 -17.07 3.48
C GLU A 93 10.90 -17.05 4.75
N SER A 94 10.28 -16.78 5.89
CA SER A 94 10.93 -16.77 7.22
C SER A 94 11.06 -18.15 7.87
N LYS A 95 10.52 -19.21 7.25
CA LYS A 95 10.40 -20.56 7.82
C LYS A 95 9.73 -20.57 9.21
N PHE A 96 8.85 -19.60 9.48
CA PHE A 96 8.30 -19.36 10.80
C PHE A 96 7.54 -20.57 11.34
N ILE A 97 6.64 -21.18 10.54
CA ILE A 97 5.84 -22.33 11.00
C ILE A 97 6.71 -23.53 11.38
N ILE A 98 7.72 -23.84 10.55
CA ILE A 98 8.64 -24.97 10.82
C ILE A 98 9.42 -24.72 12.11
N ASN A 99 9.94 -23.50 12.28
CA ASN A 99 10.67 -23.12 13.49
C ASN A 99 9.75 -23.12 14.72
N ALA A 100 8.53 -22.60 14.60
CA ALA A 100 7.54 -22.57 15.66
C ALA A 100 7.12 -23.98 16.09
N MET A 101 6.95 -24.92 15.16
CA MET A 101 6.68 -26.33 15.47
C MET A 101 7.84 -26.96 16.26
N ASN A 102 9.09 -26.71 15.86
CA ASN A 102 10.26 -27.22 16.56
C ASN A 102 10.43 -26.60 17.95
N ASN A 103 10.22 -25.29 18.07
CA ASN A 103 10.22 -24.57 19.34
C ASN A 103 9.11 -25.06 20.26
N CYS A 104 7.93 -25.36 19.70
CA CYS A 104 6.80 -25.86 20.45
C CYS A 104 7.11 -27.18 21.16
N LYS A 105 7.82 -28.11 20.50
CA LYS A 105 8.29 -29.37 21.11
C LYS A 105 9.19 -29.15 22.33
N ASN A 106 9.89 -28.02 22.37
CA ASN A 106 10.78 -27.63 23.46
C ASN A 106 10.11 -26.69 24.48
N ASN A 107 8.79 -26.47 24.38
CA ASN A 107 8.03 -25.53 25.22
C ASN A 107 8.56 -24.09 25.13
N SER A 108 9.00 -23.69 23.94
CA SER A 108 9.58 -22.38 23.68
C SER A 108 8.59 -21.42 23.00
N ILE A 109 8.89 -20.13 23.11
CA ILE A 109 8.16 -19.04 22.46
C ILE A 109 8.70 -18.82 21.04
N SER A 110 7.82 -18.46 20.11
CA SER A 110 8.15 -18.03 18.75
C SER A 110 7.37 -16.78 18.39
N THR A 111 8.06 -15.77 17.89
CA THR A 111 7.47 -14.50 17.49
C THR A 111 7.90 -14.10 16.10
N THR A 112 6.99 -13.52 15.33
CA THR A 112 7.31 -12.88 14.05
C THR A 112 6.43 -11.65 13.84
N SER A 113 6.95 -10.68 13.12
CA SER A 113 6.20 -9.48 12.74
C SER A 113 6.62 -9.06 11.34
N GLY A 114 5.76 -8.30 10.68
CA GLY A 114 6.02 -7.81 9.35
C GLY A 114 4.90 -6.89 8.89
N PHE A 115 4.86 -6.67 7.58
CA PHE A 115 3.86 -5.83 6.96
C PHE A 115 3.00 -6.65 5.99
N LEU A 116 1.70 -6.43 6.04
CA LEU A 116 0.68 -6.95 5.12
C LEU A 116 -0.31 -5.82 4.85
N PHE A 117 -1.00 -5.78 3.71
CA PHE A 117 -2.04 -4.76 3.60
C PHE A 117 -3.20 -5.06 4.56
N PRO A 118 -3.74 -4.04 5.26
CA PRO A 118 -3.35 -2.62 5.27
C PRO A 118 -2.24 -2.22 6.29
N GLY A 119 -1.87 -3.10 7.22
CA GLY A 119 -1.04 -2.74 8.39
C GLY A 119 0.07 -3.72 8.76
N ASN A 120 0.73 -3.45 9.89
CA ASN A 120 1.69 -4.40 10.41
C ASN A 120 0.96 -5.60 11.03
N TYR A 121 1.50 -6.80 10.84
CA TYR A 121 1.04 -7.97 11.57
C TYR A 121 2.04 -8.36 12.66
N THR A 122 1.57 -9.05 13.68
CA THR A 122 2.41 -9.67 14.70
C THR A 122 1.81 -10.99 15.11
N ILE A 123 2.63 -12.04 15.15
CA ILE A 123 2.28 -13.38 15.62
C ILE A 123 3.19 -13.73 16.80
N TYR A 124 2.57 -14.18 17.88
CA TYR A 124 3.19 -14.76 19.06
C TYR A 124 2.62 -16.16 19.27
N LEU A 125 3.49 -17.14 19.44
CA LEU A 125 3.14 -18.52 19.73
C LEU A 125 3.99 -19.01 20.90
N SER A 126 3.35 -19.47 21.97
CA SER A 126 4.03 -20.12 23.09
C SER A 126 3.49 -21.53 23.25
N CYS A 127 4.34 -22.47 23.64
CA CYS A 127 3.92 -23.81 24.00
C CYS A 127 4.35 -24.18 25.42
N SER A 128 3.65 -25.14 26.01
CA SER A 128 3.95 -25.70 27.32
C SER A 128 3.61 -27.19 27.35
N ALA A 129 4.19 -27.89 28.32
CA ALA A 129 3.93 -29.31 28.53
C ALA A 129 2.46 -29.57 28.92
N ASP A 130 2.05 -30.82 28.81
CA ASP A 130 0.75 -31.33 29.25
C ASP A 130 0.33 -30.79 30.63
N GLY A 131 -0.93 -30.37 30.75
CA GLY A 131 -1.53 -29.94 32.01
C GLY A 131 -1.09 -28.55 32.46
N THR A 132 -0.24 -27.85 31.70
CA THR A 132 0.24 -26.51 32.03
C THR A 132 -0.20 -25.49 30.99
N ASN A 133 -0.47 -24.26 31.43
CA ASN A 133 -0.82 -23.16 30.52
C ASN A 133 0.45 -22.58 29.87
N PRO A 134 0.44 -22.29 28.56
CA PRO A 134 1.55 -21.61 27.91
C PRO A 134 1.76 -20.20 28.47
N SER A 135 3.01 -19.76 28.56
CA SER A 135 3.31 -18.40 28.98
C SER A 135 2.83 -17.37 27.95
N ILE A 136 2.29 -16.26 28.44
CA ILE A 136 1.95 -15.07 27.66
C ILE A 136 2.94 -13.92 27.93
N ASP A 137 4.04 -14.20 28.63
CA ASP A 137 5.06 -13.20 28.93
C ASP A 137 5.73 -12.74 27.62
N GLY A 138 5.70 -11.42 27.38
CA GLY A 138 6.20 -10.84 26.13
C GLY A 138 5.24 -10.97 24.95
N ALA A 139 4.00 -11.42 25.15
CA ALA A 139 2.97 -11.35 24.13
C ALA A 139 2.67 -9.89 23.73
N PRO A 140 2.38 -9.62 22.45
CA PRO A 140 2.03 -8.28 22.00
C PRO A 140 0.71 -7.82 22.63
N ASN A 141 0.59 -6.52 22.90
CA ASN A 141 -0.67 -5.95 23.31
C ASN A 141 -1.66 -5.98 22.13
N ILE A 142 -2.74 -6.74 22.26
CA ILE A 142 -3.80 -6.83 21.26
C ILE A 142 -4.91 -5.82 21.59
N PRO A 143 -5.47 -5.13 20.58
CA PRO A 143 -6.58 -4.23 20.80
C PRO A 143 -7.80 -5.02 21.33
N PRO A 144 -8.72 -4.38 22.09
CA PRO A 144 -9.96 -5.00 22.54
C PRO A 144 -10.75 -5.58 21.36
N LEU A 145 -11.42 -6.72 21.57
CA LEU A 145 -12.29 -7.29 20.54
C LEU A 145 -13.40 -6.30 20.19
N SER A 146 -13.56 -6.08 18.90
CA SER A 146 -14.48 -5.07 18.39
C SER A 146 -15.89 -5.61 18.09
N GLY A 147 -16.21 -6.80 18.65
CA GLY A 147 -17.45 -7.54 18.44
C GLY A 147 -17.61 -8.10 17.03
N THR A 148 -18.62 -8.96 16.84
CA THR A 148 -19.04 -9.43 15.51
C THR A 148 -19.54 -8.25 14.68
N LYS A 149 -18.98 -8.08 13.48
CA LYS A 149 -19.41 -7.08 12.51
C LYS A 149 -20.68 -7.53 11.79
N GLN A 150 -21.50 -6.57 11.38
CA GLN A 150 -22.69 -6.85 10.59
C GLN A 150 -22.30 -7.35 9.20
N LEU A 151 -22.90 -8.44 8.73
CA LEU A 151 -22.69 -8.94 7.37
C LEU A 151 -23.12 -7.88 6.35
N GLN A 152 -22.24 -7.59 5.38
CA GLN A 152 -22.53 -6.62 4.34
C GLN A 152 -22.63 -7.29 2.97
N SER A 153 -23.67 -6.94 2.20
CA SER A 153 -23.82 -7.38 0.81
C SER A 153 -23.04 -6.45 -0.12
N CYS A 154 -22.04 -7.00 -0.80
CA CYS A 154 -21.13 -6.28 -1.67
C CYS A 154 -21.28 -6.74 -3.12
N SER A 155 -21.29 -5.81 -4.06
CA SER A 155 -21.31 -6.14 -5.48
C SER A 155 -20.01 -6.83 -5.90
N LEU A 156 -20.12 -7.75 -6.85
CA LEU A 156 -18.99 -8.35 -7.58
C LEU A 156 -18.77 -7.68 -8.95
N GLY A 157 -19.47 -6.57 -9.25
CA GLY A 157 -19.37 -5.84 -10.51
C GLY A 157 -20.00 -6.53 -11.72
N ASN A 158 -20.55 -7.75 -11.56
CA ASN A 158 -21.18 -8.56 -12.61
C ASN A 158 -22.68 -8.80 -12.37
N GLY A 159 -23.30 -7.97 -11.54
CA GLY A 159 -24.70 -8.13 -11.12
C GLY A 159 -24.92 -9.11 -9.96
N ASN A 160 -23.90 -9.91 -9.59
CA ASN A 160 -23.94 -10.76 -8.41
C ASN A 160 -23.41 -10.02 -7.18
N ASN A 161 -23.78 -10.53 -6.00
CA ASN A 161 -23.32 -10.02 -4.71
C ASN A 161 -22.65 -11.13 -3.89
N ILE A 162 -21.73 -10.72 -3.02
CA ILE A 162 -21.10 -11.55 -1.99
C ILE A 162 -21.40 -10.98 -0.59
N LEU A 163 -21.48 -11.84 0.42
CA LEU A 163 -21.61 -11.40 1.82
C LEU A 163 -20.22 -11.31 2.45
N CYS A 164 -19.83 -10.12 2.88
CA CYS A 164 -18.57 -9.85 3.54
C CYS A 164 -18.75 -9.81 5.05
N LYS A 165 -17.94 -10.60 5.76
CA LYS A 165 -17.97 -10.70 7.23
C LYS A 165 -17.21 -9.58 7.91
N GLU A 166 -16.32 -8.91 7.17
CA GLU A 166 -15.51 -7.78 7.60
C GLU A 166 -16.35 -6.53 7.92
N GLY A 167 -17.61 -6.50 7.45
CA GLY A 167 -18.59 -5.46 7.75
C GLY A 167 -18.56 -4.23 6.85
N TYR A 168 -17.88 -4.32 5.71
CA TYR A 168 -17.87 -3.27 4.70
C TYR A 168 -17.49 -3.84 3.32
N CYS A 169 -17.75 -3.06 2.28
CA CYS A 169 -17.42 -3.38 0.91
C CYS A 169 -16.23 -2.58 0.42
N SER A 170 -15.60 -3.05 -0.65
CA SER A 170 -14.47 -2.40 -1.29
C SER A 170 -14.62 -2.37 -2.80
N PHE A 171 -14.16 -1.27 -3.39
CA PHE A 171 -13.92 -1.07 -4.80
C PHE A 171 -12.51 -0.54 -4.99
N PHE A 172 -11.83 -1.06 -6.00
CA PHE A 172 -10.51 -0.63 -6.37
C PHE A 172 -10.39 -0.64 -7.88
N GLU A 173 -9.92 0.45 -8.45
CA GLU A 173 -9.65 0.58 -9.87
C GLU A 173 -8.26 1.14 -10.06
N TYR A 174 -7.56 0.61 -11.07
CA TYR A 174 -6.23 1.05 -11.40
C TYR A 174 -5.98 1.15 -12.89
N SER A 175 -5.11 2.09 -13.26
CA SER A 175 -4.56 2.29 -14.59
C SER A 175 -3.07 2.56 -14.46
N ILE A 176 -2.26 1.72 -15.10
CA ILE A 176 -0.79 1.79 -15.04
C ILE A 176 -0.29 1.87 -16.48
N ASN A 177 0.33 2.99 -16.80
CA ASN A 177 0.89 3.27 -18.10
C ASN A 177 2.39 2.96 -18.10
N ASP A 178 2.84 2.08 -18.99
CA ASP A 178 4.24 1.92 -19.36
C ASP A 178 4.55 2.84 -20.55
N THR A 179 5.29 3.90 -20.28
CA THR A 179 5.64 4.93 -21.26
C THR A 179 6.76 4.49 -22.21
N SER A 180 7.46 3.39 -21.90
CA SER A 180 8.47 2.83 -22.80
C SER A 180 7.82 2.05 -23.95
N THR A 181 6.79 1.27 -23.63
CA THR A 181 6.07 0.41 -24.58
C THR A 181 4.77 1.04 -25.08
N ALA A 182 4.39 2.20 -24.57
CA ALA A 182 3.10 2.85 -24.84
C ALA A 182 1.93 1.89 -24.62
N SER A 183 1.95 1.19 -23.48
CA SER A 183 0.94 0.21 -23.10
C SER A 183 0.35 0.54 -21.75
N THR A 184 -0.93 0.25 -21.57
CA THR A 184 -1.62 0.44 -20.30
C THR A 184 -2.12 -0.89 -19.77
N ILE A 185 -1.90 -1.12 -18.47
CA ILE A 185 -2.50 -2.19 -17.69
C ILE A 185 -3.60 -1.56 -16.84
N THR A 186 -4.82 -2.03 -16.99
CA THR A 186 -5.95 -1.60 -16.16
C THR A 186 -6.54 -2.77 -15.41
N GLY A 187 -7.11 -2.52 -14.24
CA GLY A 187 -7.89 -3.52 -13.53
C GLY A 187 -8.91 -2.91 -12.60
N LYS A 188 -9.92 -3.71 -12.27
CA LYS A 188 -10.97 -3.37 -11.31
C LYS A 188 -11.20 -4.54 -10.37
N TYR A 189 -11.45 -4.23 -9.10
CA TYR A 189 -11.83 -5.16 -8.07
C TYR A 189 -13.11 -4.68 -7.39
N TYR A 190 -14.03 -5.60 -7.14
CA TYR A 190 -15.23 -5.40 -6.34
C TYR A 190 -15.36 -6.56 -5.36
N GLY A 191 -15.68 -6.27 -4.10
CA GLY A 191 -16.02 -7.31 -3.14
C GLY A 191 -15.52 -7.01 -1.73
N CYS A 192 -15.04 -8.06 -1.06
CA CYS A 192 -14.64 -8.00 0.33
C CYS A 192 -13.21 -7.47 0.51
N PRO A 193 -12.92 -6.77 1.62
CA PRO A 193 -11.61 -6.14 1.84
C PRO A 193 -10.42 -7.10 1.77
N ASN A 194 -10.56 -8.33 2.27
CA ASN A 194 -9.48 -9.32 2.19
C ASN A 194 -9.12 -9.70 0.75
N GLY A 195 -10.12 -9.81 -0.14
CA GLY A 195 -9.86 -10.06 -1.55
C GLY A 195 -9.17 -8.87 -2.23
N LEU A 196 -9.55 -7.65 -1.87
CA LEU A 196 -8.88 -6.43 -2.31
C LEU A 196 -7.39 -6.43 -1.92
N TYR A 197 -7.07 -6.72 -0.66
CA TYR A 197 -5.68 -6.72 -0.19
C TYR A 197 -4.82 -7.77 -0.90
N ASN A 198 -5.40 -8.93 -1.22
CA ASN A 198 -4.74 -9.93 -2.05
C ASN A 198 -4.47 -9.38 -3.47
N SER A 199 -5.47 -8.77 -4.11
CA SER A 199 -5.29 -8.14 -5.43
C SER A 199 -4.26 -7.00 -5.43
N MET A 200 -4.15 -6.24 -4.34
CA MET A 200 -3.11 -5.21 -4.19
C MET A 200 -1.72 -5.82 -4.01
N SER A 201 -1.61 -6.93 -3.27
CA SER A 201 -0.34 -7.66 -3.11
C SER A 201 0.18 -8.22 -4.44
N ASP A 202 -0.71 -8.66 -5.34
CA ASP A 202 -0.34 -9.12 -6.69
C ASP A 202 0.38 -8.03 -7.51
N LEU A 203 0.04 -6.75 -7.28
CA LEU A 203 0.70 -5.60 -7.91
C LEU A 203 2.11 -5.34 -7.39
N LEU A 204 2.56 -6.01 -6.32
CA LEU A 204 3.93 -5.91 -5.80
C LEU A 204 4.80 -7.09 -6.20
N GLU A 205 4.25 -8.10 -6.90
CA GLU A 205 5.06 -9.22 -7.32
C GLU A 205 6.20 -8.75 -8.25
N PRO A 206 7.39 -9.38 -8.19
CA PRO A 206 8.56 -8.95 -8.96
C PRO A 206 8.35 -8.79 -10.47
N ASN A 207 7.32 -9.46 -11.02
CA ASN A 207 6.99 -9.47 -12.44
C ASN A 207 5.77 -8.60 -12.81
N SER A 208 5.18 -7.88 -11.84
CA SER A 208 3.87 -7.23 -11.99
C SER A 208 3.86 -5.98 -12.89
N ASN A 209 5.02 -5.51 -13.39
CA ASN A 209 5.14 -4.33 -14.29
C ASN A 209 4.32 -3.12 -13.82
N SER A 210 4.15 -2.95 -12.51
CA SER A 210 3.22 -1.99 -11.93
C SER A 210 3.85 -0.64 -11.63
N GLY A 211 5.17 -0.60 -11.42
CA GLY A 211 5.92 0.58 -11.00
C GLY A 211 5.55 1.12 -9.60
N VAL A 212 4.50 0.61 -8.97
CA VAL A 212 4.01 1.08 -7.68
C VAL A 212 4.91 0.62 -6.55
N THR A 213 5.10 1.49 -5.55
CA THR A 213 5.86 1.14 -4.35
C THR A 213 4.95 0.49 -3.30
N SER A 214 5.55 -0.29 -2.41
CA SER A 214 4.82 -0.84 -1.25
C SER A 214 4.28 0.26 -0.33
N GLY A 215 4.95 1.43 -0.27
CA GLY A 215 4.50 2.59 0.50
C GLY A 215 3.22 3.22 -0.07
N ASP A 216 3.13 3.34 -1.39
CA ASP A 216 1.97 3.90 -2.09
C ASP A 216 0.71 3.05 -1.84
N LEU A 217 0.83 1.74 -2.07
CA LEU A 217 -0.26 0.80 -1.79
C LEU A 217 -0.60 0.69 -0.30
N LYS A 218 0.37 0.90 0.59
CA LYS A 218 0.13 0.93 2.05
C LYS A 218 -0.76 2.10 2.44
N ASN A 219 -0.51 3.28 1.89
CA ASN A 219 -1.35 4.44 2.17
C ASN A 219 -2.77 4.22 1.64
N LEU A 220 -2.88 3.69 0.42
CA LEU A 220 -4.16 3.41 -0.22
C LEU A 220 -4.99 2.36 0.55
N SER A 221 -4.37 1.25 0.94
CA SER A 221 -5.03 0.18 1.70
C SER A 221 -5.48 0.64 3.10
N ASN A 222 -4.72 1.53 3.76
CA ASN A 222 -5.13 2.13 5.04
C ASN A 222 -6.35 3.04 4.91
N SER A 223 -6.51 3.75 3.79
CA SER A 223 -7.75 4.51 3.56
C SER A 223 -8.96 3.57 3.46
N CYS A 224 -8.79 2.40 2.86
CA CYS A 224 -9.85 1.40 2.81
C CYS A 224 -10.23 0.85 4.20
N SER A 225 -9.26 0.50 5.04
CA SER A 225 -9.53 0.00 6.40
C SER A 225 -10.19 1.05 7.31
N THR A 226 -10.00 2.33 6.99
CA THR A 226 -10.70 3.46 7.63
C THR A 226 -12.02 3.84 6.93
N LYS A 227 -12.49 3.04 5.96
CA LYS A 227 -13.75 3.20 5.23
C LYS A 227 -13.83 4.56 4.52
N LYS A 228 -12.74 4.93 3.84
CA LYS A 228 -12.61 6.16 3.06
C LYS A 228 -12.31 5.84 1.60
N SER A 229 -12.65 6.80 0.75
CA SER A 229 -12.16 6.84 -0.62
C SER A 229 -10.82 7.57 -0.70
N GLN A 230 -9.98 7.14 -1.64
CA GLN A 230 -8.72 7.81 -1.94
C GLN A 230 -8.38 7.60 -3.42
N LEU A 231 -8.00 8.70 -4.07
CA LEU A 231 -7.32 8.71 -5.36
C LEU A 231 -5.83 8.89 -5.09
N LEU A 232 -5.00 8.09 -5.74
CA LEU A 232 -3.55 8.14 -5.69
C LEU A 232 -3.00 8.13 -7.11
N CYS A 233 -2.18 9.13 -7.42
CA CYS A 233 -1.53 9.27 -8.72
C CYS A 233 -0.03 9.44 -8.49
N GLY A 234 0.78 8.84 -9.34
CA GLY A 234 2.23 8.98 -9.24
C GLY A 234 2.96 8.44 -10.46
N SER A 235 4.28 8.55 -10.44
CA SER A 235 5.15 7.99 -11.46
C SER A 235 6.40 7.38 -10.81
N ASN A 236 6.90 6.31 -11.41
CA ASN A 236 8.13 5.66 -11.02
C ASN A 236 8.83 5.10 -12.26
N ASN A 237 10.00 5.66 -12.58
CA ASN A 237 10.76 5.37 -13.80
C ASN A 237 9.88 5.54 -15.06
N LYS A 238 9.62 4.44 -15.79
CA LYS A 238 8.81 4.41 -17.01
C LYS A 238 7.31 4.18 -16.76
N TYR A 239 6.90 4.10 -15.50
CA TYR A 239 5.51 3.84 -15.15
C TYR A 239 4.84 5.10 -14.63
N GLN A 240 3.63 5.38 -15.11
CA GLN A 240 2.70 6.32 -14.48
C GLN A 240 1.53 5.49 -13.97
N TYR A 241 1.10 5.70 -12.73
CA TYR A 241 0.02 4.93 -12.15
C TYR A 241 -1.06 5.82 -11.56
N PHE A 242 -2.29 5.34 -11.66
CA PHE A 242 -3.50 5.96 -11.15
C PHE A 242 -4.29 4.87 -10.43
N TYR A 243 -4.54 5.08 -9.15
CA TYR A 243 -5.23 4.16 -8.29
C TYR A 243 -6.39 4.88 -7.62
N PHE A 244 -7.58 4.30 -7.69
CA PHE A 244 -8.71 4.76 -6.91
C PHE A 244 -9.20 3.61 -6.04
N ILE A 245 -9.40 3.89 -4.76
CA ILE A 245 -10.00 2.96 -3.81
C ILE A 245 -11.21 3.63 -3.17
N ASN A 246 -12.27 2.87 -2.94
CA ASN A 246 -13.41 3.29 -2.16
C ASN A 246 -13.89 2.14 -1.29
N CYS A 247 -13.97 2.37 0.01
CA CYS A 247 -14.45 1.37 0.96
C CYS A 247 -15.50 1.99 1.87
N ASN A 248 -16.63 1.32 2.00
CA ASN A 248 -17.78 1.85 2.72
C ASN A 248 -18.59 0.72 3.34
N VAL A 249 -19.17 1.00 4.51
CA VAL A 249 -20.11 0.09 5.18
C VAL A 249 -21.37 -0.13 4.34
N ASP A 250 -21.81 0.87 3.57
CA ASP A 250 -22.86 0.70 2.56
C ASP A 250 -22.24 0.31 1.21
N GLY A 251 -22.49 -0.94 0.80
CA GLY A 251 -22.01 -1.47 -0.47
C GLY A 251 -22.48 -0.71 -1.71
N LYS A 252 -23.58 0.06 -1.64
CA LYS A 252 -24.05 0.89 -2.76
C LYS A 252 -23.21 2.16 -2.93
N GLU A 253 -22.68 2.71 -1.84
CA GLU A 253 -21.87 3.93 -1.86
C GLU A 253 -20.44 3.65 -2.35
N VAL A 254 -20.01 2.38 -2.35
CA VAL A 254 -18.68 1.97 -2.82
C VAL A 254 -18.48 2.20 -4.32
N VAL A 255 -19.54 2.11 -5.12
CA VAL A 255 -19.50 2.28 -6.58
C VAL A 255 -19.99 3.65 -7.05
N LYS A 256 -20.27 4.54 -6.11
CA LYS A 256 -20.77 5.89 -6.38
C LYS A 256 -19.58 6.84 -6.53
N ASP A 257 -19.73 7.82 -7.42
CA ASP A 257 -18.76 8.89 -7.62
C ASP A 257 -17.33 8.38 -7.92
N ILE A 258 -17.22 7.25 -8.64
CA ILE A 258 -15.93 6.73 -9.13
C ILE A 258 -15.35 7.76 -10.11
N PRO A 259 -14.16 8.32 -9.85
CA PRO A 259 -13.54 9.24 -10.78
C PRO A 259 -13.08 8.52 -12.04
N ASP A 260 -13.19 9.20 -13.19
CA ASP A 260 -12.60 8.71 -14.42
C ASP A 260 -11.07 8.71 -14.29
N LEU A 261 -10.47 7.53 -14.34
CA LEU A 261 -9.02 7.42 -14.44
C LEU A 261 -8.53 7.88 -15.83
N PRO A 262 -7.30 8.38 -15.95
CA PRO A 262 -6.76 8.81 -17.23
C PRO A 262 -6.85 7.71 -18.30
N PRO A 263 -7.14 8.10 -19.55
CA PRO A 263 -7.30 7.13 -20.63
C PRO A 263 -6.00 6.34 -20.86
N PRO A 264 -6.11 5.09 -21.32
CA PRO A 264 -4.95 4.30 -21.74
C PRO A 264 -4.08 5.06 -22.75
N ILE A 265 -2.76 4.89 -22.64
CA ILE A 265 -1.84 5.34 -23.67
C ILE A 265 -2.11 4.50 -24.92
N VAL A 266 -2.70 5.13 -25.94
CA VAL A 266 -2.92 4.50 -27.24
C VAL A 266 -1.77 4.90 -28.17
N SER A 267 -1.05 3.93 -28.73
CA SER A 267 0.08 4.15 -29.66
C SER A 267 -0.32 4.69 -31.04
N LYS A 268 -1.44 5.42 -31.16
CA LYS A 268 -1.87 6.00 -32.44
C LYS A 268 -1.33 7.42 -32.60
N GLY A 269 -0.13 7.51 -33.19
CA GLY A 269 0.48 8.79 -33.58
C GLY A 269 1.42 9.40 -32.55
N GLY A 270 1.90 8.59 -31.61
CA GLY A 270 2.82 9.01 -30.56
C GLY A 270 4.15 9.54 -31.09
N LYS A 271 4.78 10.41 -30.31
CA LYS A 271 6.10 10.98 -30.62
C LYS A 271 7.13 10.47 -29.62
N THR A 272 8.29 10.06 -30.14
CA THR A 272 9.47 9.81 -29.31
C THR A 272 10.04 11.14 -28.82
N CYS A 273 10.03 11.33 -27.51
CA CYS A 273 10.49 12.53 -26.84
C CYS A 273 11.80 12.26 -26.09
N PRO A 274 12.67 13.28 -25.93
CA PRO A 274 13.73 13.21 -24.93
C PRO A 274 13.11 12.99 -23.55
N TYR A 275 13.74 12.14 -22.76
CA TYR A 275 13.43 11.96 -21.35
C TYR A 275 14.67 12.28 -20.53
N GLU A 276 14.56 13.37 -19.77
CA GLU A 276 15.62 13.86 -18.91
C GLU A 276 14.96 14.49 -17.69
N VAL A 277 15.39 14.05 -16.52
CA VAL A 277 14.94 14.59 -15.25
C VAL A 277 16.18 14.97 -14.46
N SER A 278 16.34 16.25 -14.14
CA SER A 278 17.53 16.78 -13.47
C SER A 278 17.19 17.63 -12.24
N GLY A 279 18.19 17.84 -11.38
CA GLY A 279 18.05 18.69 -10.21
C GLY A 279 17.11 18.11 -9.16
N TYR A 280 16.20 18.91 -8.60
CA TYR A 280 15.31 18.44 -7.53
C TYR A 280 14.33 17.35 -7.99
N PHE A 281 13.92 17.36 -9.27
CA PHE A 281 13.11 16.28 -9.82
C PHE A 281 13.87 14.93 -9.81
N ALA A 282 15.19 14.97 -9.94
CA ALA A 282 16.04 13.77 -9.99
C ALA A 282 16.33 13.14 -8.62
N ASN A 283 16.08 13.85 -7.52
CA ASN A 283 16.24 13.29 -6.17
C ASN A 283 15.10 12.35 -5.77
N LYS A 284 13.99 12.32 -6.52
CA LYS A 284 12.83 11.45 -6.27
C LYS A 284 12.61 10.41 -7.38
N THR A 285 13.01 10.70 -8.61
CA THR A 285 13.04 9.73 -9.72
C THR A 285 14.48 9.52 -10.15
N SER A 286 14.93 8.26 -10.16
CA SER A 286 16.28 7.81 -10.54
C SER A 286 16.89 8.68 -11.65
N GLN A 287 18.03 9.33 -11.38
CA GLN A 287 18.81 10.06 -12.39
C GLN A 287 19.00 9.18 -13.63
N ASN A 288 18.33 9.53 -14.72
CA ASN A 288 18.49 8.89 -16.02
C ASN A 288 18.90 9.99 -16.99
N GLU A 289 20.18 10.08 -17.28
CA GLU A 289 20.69 10.95 -18.33
C GLU A 289 20.45 10.28 -19.71
N ASN A 290 19.90 11.05 -20.65
CA ASN A 290 19.77 10.72 -22.08
C ASN A 290 19.05 9.41 -22.43
N LYS A 291 17.77 9.29 -22.05
CA LYS A 291 16.87 8.29 -22.66
C LYS A 291 15.81 8.98 -23.51
N THR A 292 15.19 8.23 -24.41
CA THR A 292 13.96 8.66 -25.09
C THR A 292 12.77 7.92 -24.52
N ILE A 293 11.60 8.56 -24.56
CA ILE A 293 10.30 8.04 -24.09
C ILE A 293 9.29 8.14 -25.24
N ASN A 294 8.39 7.18 -25.38
CA ASN A 294 7.35 7.22 -26.40
C ASN A 294 6.07 7.79 -25.79
N CYS A 295 5.71 9.01 -26.19
CA CYS A 295 4.50 9.66 -25.70
C CYS A 295 3.30 9.28 -26.57
N SER A 296 2.13 9.12 -25.97
CA SER A 296 0.85 8.99 -26.70
C SER A 296 0.58 10.19 -27.61
N GLU A 297 1.00 11.36 -27.15
CA GLU A 297 0.83 12.63 -27.80
C GLU A 297 1.84 12.80 -28.94
N ASN A 298 1.45 13.53 -29.98
CA ASN A 298 2.32 13.85 -31.11
C ASN A 298 3.28 15.03 -30.82
N TYR A 299 3.51 15.36 -29.55
CA TYR A 299 4.35 16.46 -29.08
C TYR A 299 4.99 16.12 -27.74
N CYS A 300 6.04 16.85 -27.38
CA CYS A 300 6.81 16.63 -26.16
C CYS A 300 6.58 17.76 -25.16
N ALA A 301 6.90 17.51 -23.90
CA ALA A 301 6.86 18.49 -22.83
C ALA A 301 8.28 18.79 -22.31
N TYR A 302 8.51 20.07 -22.00
CA TYR A 302 9.68 20.56 -21.29
C TYR A 302 9.24 21.47 -20.15
N VAL A 303 9.85 21.31 -18.99
CA VAL A 303 9.68 22.19 -17.83
C VAL A 303 11.05 22.54 -17.27
N GLU A 304 11.29 23.82 -17.03
CA GLU A 304 12.41 24.32 -16.26
C GLU A 304 11.85 25.07 -15.05
N ALA A 305 12.29 24.66 -13.87
CA ALA A 305 11.85 25.23 -12.61
C ALA A 305 13.06 25.70 -11.81
N LYS A 306 13.02 26.95 -11.35
CA LYS A 306 14.03 27.59 -10.50
C LYS A 306 13.37 28.14 -9.26
N PHE A 307 13.80 27.65 -8.10
CA PHE A 307 13.45 28.19 -6.79
C PHE A 307 14.74 28.47 -6.03
N ILE A 308 14.69 29.27 -4.95
CA ILE A 308 15.86 29.67 -4.15
C ILE A 308 16.86 28.51 -3.97
N ASN A 309 17.99 28.57 -4.70
CA ASN A 309 19.10 27.59 -4.73
C ASN A 309 18.79 26.18 -5.28
N LEU A 310 17.61 25.94 -5.85
CA LEU A 310 17.23 24.68 -6.48
C LEU A 310 16.78 24.91 -7.92
N ASN A 311 17.43 24.22 -8.85
CA ASN A 311 17.02 24.17 -10.24
C ASN A 311 16.60 22.73 -10.56
N GLY A 312 15.65 22.58 -11.47
CA GLY A 312 15.28 21.28 -12.00
C GLY A 312 14.76 21.41 -13.42
N THR A 313 15.08 20.42 -14.24
CA THR A 313 14.50 20.29 -15.58
C THR A 313 13.76 18.96 -15.69
N TYR A 314 12.68 19.00 -16.45
CA TYR A 314 11.93 17.83 -16.88
C TYR A 314 11.76 17.89 -18.40
N TYR A 315 12.10 16.79 -19.07
CA TYR A 315 11.74 16.49 -20.45
C TYR A 315 10.97 15.18 -20.45
N GLY A 316 9.85 15.14 -21.16
CA GLY A 316 9.08 13.91 -21.31
C GLY A 316 7.73 14.11 -21.98
N CYS A 317 6.72 13.41 -21.47
CA CYS A 317 5.40 13.35 -22.09
C CYS A 317 4.43 14.40 -21.51
N PRO A 318 3.61 15.04 -22.36
CA PRO A 318 2.58 15.99 -21.91
C PRO A 318 1.63 15.42 -20.85
N SER A 319 1.30 14.13 -20.91
CA SER A 319 0.50 13.42 -19.90
C SER A 319 1.07 13.46 -18.48
N GLU A 320 2.38 13.64 -18.29
CA GLU A 320 3.01 13.76 -16.97
C GLU A 320 2.95 15.18 -16.41
N MET A 321 2.55 16.17 -17.22
CA MET A 321 2.65 17.58 -16.89
C MET A 321 1.90 17.94 -15.60
N ASN A 322 0.74 17.33 -15.37
CA ASN A 322 -0.02 17.57 -14.14
C ASN A 322 0.75 17.11 -12.89
N ASN A 323 1.41 15.96 -12.94
CA ASN A 323 2.20 15.44 -11.82
C ASN A 323 3.43 16.35 -11.57
N VAL A 324 4.14 16.72 -12.65
CA VAL A 324 5.31 17.62 -12.59
C VAL A 324 4.93 18.98 -11.99
N LEU A 325 3.82 19.58 -12.43
CA LEU A 325 3.34 20.87 -11.92
C LEU A 325 2.85 20.79 -10.48
N ASN A 326 2.19 19.71 -10.08
CA ASN A 326 1.77 19.51 -8.69
C ASN A 326 2.96 19.29 -7.76
N GLU A 327 4.01 18.62 -8.24
CA GLU A 327 5.27 18.50 -7.49
C GLU A 327 5.91 19.87 -7.27
N ILE A 328 6.05 20.66 -8.33
CA ILE A 328 6.51 22.06 -8.23
C ILE A 328 5.66 22.83 -7.21
N ASN A 329 4.34 22.73 -7.32
CA ASN A 329 3.43 23.46 -6.45
C ASN A 329 3.60 23.05 -4.98
N THR A 330 3.84 21.78 -4.72
CA THR A 330 4.09 21.26 -3.36
C THR A 330 5.39 21.81 -2.78
N GLU A 331 6.50 21.74 -3.54
CA GLU A 331 7.81 22.23 -3.11
C GLU A 331 7.81 23.76 -2.90
N THR A 332 7.01 24.47 -3.69
CA THR A 332 6.83 25.93 -3.57
C THR A 332 5.74 26.33 -2.57
N LYS A 333 5.22 25.38 -1.79
CA LYS A 333 4.18 25.60 -0.76
C LYS A 333 2.92 26.29 -1.31
N GLY A 334 2.49 25.89 -2.49
CA GLY A 334 1.27 26.37 -3.13
C GLY A 334 1.45 27.59 -4.04
N ALA A 335 2.68 27.98 -4.40
CA ALA A 335 2.90 29.18 -5.21
C ALA A 335 2.27 29.11 -6.61
N LEU A 336 2.01 27.91 -7.15
CA LEU A 336 1.33 27.72 -8.43
C LEU A 336 -0.20 27.62 -8.30
N ASN A 337 -0.77 27.72 -7.09
CA ASN A 337 -2.21 27.62 -6.88
C ASN A 337 -2.96 28.58 -7.80
N GLY A 338 -3.91 28.04 -8.58
CA GLY A 338 -4.70 28.79 -9.57
C GLY A 338 -4.05 28.95 -10.95
N THR A 339 -2.78 28.57 -11.14
CA THR A 339 -2.09 28.68 -12.45
C THR A 339 -1.85 27.33 -13.15
N ILE A 340 -1.95 26.21 -12.43
CA ILE A 340 -1.71 24.85 -12.95
C ILE A 340 -2.62 24.55 -14.16
N ASN A 341 -3.92 24.82 -14.05
CA ASN A 341 -4.86 24.58 -15.15
C ASN A 341 -4.51 25.37 -16.41
N ASP A 342 -4.00 26.60 -16.25
CA ASP A 342 -3.57 27.41 -17.40
C ASP A 342 -2.28 26.86 -18.02
N PHE A 343 -1.34 26.32 -17.22
CA PHE A 343 -0.20 25.58 -17.77
C PHE A 343 -0.66 24.34 -18.58
N LEU A 344 -1.57 23.53 -18.03
CA LEU A 344 -2.10 22.35 -18.73
C LEU A 344 -2.79 22.73 -20.04
N GLN A 345 -3.65 23.75 -20.03
CA GLN A 345 -4.31 24.25 -21.24
C GLN A 345 -3.33 24.81 -22.28
N LYS A 346 -2.25 25.47 -21.84
CA LYS A 346 -1.19 25.93 -22.74
C LYS A 346 -0.41 24.77 -23.34
N CYS A 347 -0.15 23.74 -22.54
CA CYS A 347 0.53 22.55 -23.00
C CYS A 347 -0.28 21.80 -24.07
N GLU A 348 -1.58 21.62 -23.86
CA GLU A 348 -2.50 21.01 -24.84
C GLU A 348 -2.52 21.76 -26.17
N LYS A 349 -2.41 23.09 -26.12
CA LYS A 349 -2.32 23.98 -27.29
C LYS A 349 -0.93 24.03 -27.93
N LYS A 350 0.04 23.28 -27.41
CA LYS A 350 1.44 23.24 -27.86
C LYS A 350 2.11 24.62 -27.78
N GLN A 351 1.88 25.30 -26.66
CA GLN A 351 2.38 26.64 -26.38
C GLN A 351 3.30 26.62 -25.15
N TYR A 352 4.21 27.59 -25.09
CA TYR A 352 4.97 27.84 -23.89
C TYR A 352 4.23 28.74 -22.91
N LYS A 353 4.63 28.67 -21.64
CA LYS A 353 4.23 29.59 -20.59
C LYS A 353 5.38 29.78 -19.61
N MET A 354 5.61 31.02 -19.21
CA MET A 354 6.54 31.37 -18.15
C MET A 354 5.79 32.12 -17.06
N ILE A 355 6.08 31.78 -15.81
CA ILE A 355 5.73 32.64 -14.68
C ILE A 355 6.99 32.98 -13.88
N ASN A 356 7.03 34.20 -13.36
CA ASN A 356 8.02 34.63 -12.38
C ASN A 356 7.25 35.22 -11.19
N ILE A 357 7.32 34.55 -10.05
CA ILE A 357 6.71 35.01 -8.79
C ILE A 357 7.82 35.61 -7.95
N ILE A 358 7.89 36.94 -7.92
CA ILE A 358 8.73 37.75 -7.01
C ILE A 358 10.22 37.33 -7.03
N ASN A 359 10.76 36.86 -8.17
CA ASN A 359 12.13 36.32 -8.27
C ASN A 359 12.44 35.16 -7.30
N VAL A 360 11.42 34.58 -6.66
CA VAL A 360 11.52 33.43 -5.76
C VAL A 360 11.28 32.14 -6.53
N VAL A 361 10.36 32.18 -7.49
CA VAL A 361 9.94 31.04 -8.30
C VAL A 361 9.89 31.46 -9.76
N THR A 362 10.70 30.81 -10.60
CA THR A 362 10.54 30.88 -12.06
C THR A 362 10.20 29.50 -12.59
N VAL A 363 9.04 29.39 -13.26
CA VAL A 363 8.64 28.15 -13.94
C VAL A 363 8.42 28.48 -15.40
N TYR A 364 9.20 27.82 -16.26
CA TYR A 364 9.05 27.82 -17.70
C TYR A 364 8.55 26.45 -18.13
N MET A 365 7.53 26.42 -18.98
CA MET A 365 7.01 25.20 -19.59
C MET A 365 6.90 25.45 -21.09
N ASP A 366 7.28 24.46 -21.89
CA ASP A 366 7.00 24.43 -23.33
C ASP A 366 6.53 23.04 -23.76
N CYS A 367 5.47 23.00 -24.56
CA CYS A 367 4.96 21.77 -25.15
C CYS A 367 5.05 21.86 -26.67
N TYR A 368 5.91 21.05 -27.28
CA TYR A 368 6.43 21.33 -28.62
C TYR A 368 6.37 20.12 -29.57
N VAL A 369 5.99 20.41 -30.83
CA VAL A 369 6.00 19.42 -31.93
C VAL A 369 7.39 19.30 -32.57
N GLY A 370 8.24 20.33 -32.47
CA GLY A 370 9.58 20.36 -33.05
C GLY A 370 10.58 19.39 -32.43
N LYS A 371 11.86 19.45 -32.87
CA LYS A 371 12.93 18.60 -32.31
C LYS A 371 13.41 19.04 -30.93
N LYS A 372 13.18 20.30 -30.56
CA LYS A 372 13.61 20.91 -29.30
C LYS A 372 12.55 21.92 -28.82
N PRO A 373 12.50 22.22 -27.52
CA PRO A 373 11.61 23.25 -27.00
C PRO A 373 11.95 24.60 -27.64
N ASP A 374 10.91 25.38 -27.91
CA ASP A 374 11.04 26.81 -28.12
C ASP A 374 11.50 27.41 -26.80
N MET A 375 12.58 28.19 -26.83
CA MET A 375 13.15 28.88 -25.66
C MET A 375 13.08 30.41 -25.84
N SER A 376 12.38 30.89 -26.87
CA SER A 376 12.26 32.32 -27.18
C SER A 376 11.62 33.11 -26.03
N GLY A 377 10.65 32.50 -25.33
CA GLY A 377 10.03 33.05 -24.12
C GLY A 377 10.89 32.95 -22.85
N ASN A 378 11.93 32.11 -22.85
CA ASN A 378 12.90 31.97 -21.76
C ASN A 378 14.13 32.86 -21.95
N SER A 379 14.07 33.81 -22.89
CA SER A 379 15.04 34.88 -22.96
C SER A 379 14.88 35.72 -21.70
N SER A 380 15.70 35.42 -20.71
CA SER A 380 15.99 36.34 -19.62
C SER A 380 16.44 37.64 -20.27
N SER A 381 15.50 38.58 -20.42
CA SER A 381 15.82 39.96 -20.11
C SER A 381 16.29 39.91 -18.67
N ALA A 382 17.60 39.66 -18.49
CA ALA A 382 18.34 40.12 -17.34
C ALA A 382 18.14 41.64 -17.34
N THR A 383 16.97 42.06 -16.87
CA THR A 383 16.76 43.38 -16.33
C THR A 383 17.76 43.41 -15.22
N ARG A 384 18.96 43.93 -15.55
CA ARG A 384 19.88 44.48 -14.58
C ARG A 384 19.00 45.37 -13.72
N ILE A 385 18.64 44.89 -12.55
CA ILE A 385 18.08 45.72 -11.51
C ILE A 385 19.20 46.73 -11.28
N THR A 386 19.08 47.89 -11.90
CA THR A 386 19.90 49.04 -11.61
C THR A 386 19.78 49.24 -10.11
N ILE A 387 20.92 49.33 -9.45
CA ILE A 387 21.14 49.43 -8.00
C ILE A 387 20.55 50.75 -7.42
N LEU A 388 19.54 51.34 -8.05
CA LEU A 388 18.82 52.51 -7.59
C LEU A 388 17.69 52.20 -6.60
N SER A 389 17.12 50.99 -6.61
CA SER A 389 16.03 50.64 -5.67
C SER A 389 16.53 50.17 -4.30
N PHE A 390 17.78 49.70 -4.19
CA PHE A 390 18.40 49.38 -2.90
C PHE A 390 18.93 50.60 -2.16
N THR A 391 19.27 51.69 -2.87
CA THR A 391 19.69 52.95 -2.24
C THR A 391 18.51 53.66 -1.58
N ILE A 392 17.30 53.59 -2.15
CA ILE A 392 16.10 54.22 -1.55
C ILE A 392 15.71 53.56 -0.22
N LEU A 393 15.82 52.23 -0.11
CA LEU A 393 15.53 51.50 1.13
C LEU A 393 16.58 51.77 2.22
N ILE A 394 17.86 51.93 1.87
CA ILE A 394 18.92 52.26 2.82
C ILE A 394 18.82 53.72 3.29
N THR A 395 18.43 54.67 2.42
CA THR A 395 18.15 56.05 2.86
C THR A 395 16.90 56.17 3.73
N TYR A 396 15.92 55.28 3.58
CA TYR A 396 14.74 55.26 4.45
C TYR A 396 15.04 54.70 5.84
N PHE A 397 15.99 53.75 5.94
CA PHE A 397 16.43 53.22 7.24
C PHE A 397 17.47 54.10 7.95
N LEU A 398 18.30 54.85 7.22
CA LEU A 398 19.27 55.80 7.79
C LEU A 398 18.66 57.16 8.19
N SER A 399 17.40 57.44 7.85
CA SER A 399 16.69 58.65 8.29
C SER A 399 15.90 58.46 9.59
N PHE A 400 15.93 57.25 10.17
CA PHE A 400 15.23 56.88 11.41
C PHE A 400 16.17 56.41 12.54
N PHE A 401 17.47 56.70 12.44
CA PHE A 401 18.45 56.50 13.50
C PHE A 401 19.27 57.76 13.76
#